data_AF-A0ABD0N8E1-F1
#
_entry.id   AF-A0ABD0N8E1-F1
#
_cell.length_a   1.000
_cell.length_b   1.000
_cell.length_c   1.000
_cell.angle_alpha   90.00
_cell.angle_beta   90.00
_cell.angle_gamma   90.00
#
_symmetry.space_group_name_H-M   'P 1'
#
loop_
_entity.id
_entity.type
_entity.pdbx_description
1 polymer ?
#
loop_
_entity_poly.entity_id
_entity_poly.type
_entity_poly.pdbx_seq_one_letter_code
_entity_poly.pdbx_strand_id
1 'polypeptide(L)'
;SLGMARHHCAIRHYTLGEFAREQESSHKHVLRQHLRQEKLNARKLKLTRNGTVDCPEAELLTLDDISDEDLDPLPTKRRRALLRASGIARIDAREKAELRAIRLSREECGCDCRFYCDPRHCGCSQAGINLKSQTCPGVSHPAPEGPPSCRVYLPGRF
;
A
#
# COMPACT_ATOMS: atom_id res chain seq x y z
N SER A 1 11.33 16.05 11.90
CA SER A 1 10.57 17.16 11.30
C SER A 1 9.35 16.60 10.56
N LEU A 2 8.13 17.03 10.90
CA LEU A 2 6.84 16.49 10.41
C LEU A 2 6.44 16.95 8.98
N GLY A 3 7.40 17.17 8.07
CA GLY A 3 7.12 17.37 6.65
C GLY A 3 6.35 18.64 6.22
N MET A 4 6.11 19.60 7.12
CA MET A 4 5.41 20.85 6.77
C MET A 4 6.39 21.97 6.37
N ALA A 5 6.09 22.67 5.27
CA ALA A 5 6.84 23.85 4.83
C ALA A 5 6.71 25.01 5.84
N ARG A 6 7.73 25.88 5.91
CA ARG A 6 7.75 27.03 6.85
C ARG A 6 6.72 28.12 6.51
N HIS A 7 6.23 28.16 5.26
CA HIS A 7 5.25 29.12 4.79
C HIS A 7 4.17 28.40 3.95
N HIS A 8 2.91 28.78 4.13
CA HIS A 8 1.76 28.20 3.44
C HIS A 8 1.00 29.30 2.68
N CYS A 9 0.63 29.05 1.43
CA CYS A 9 -0.11 30.02 0.61
C CYS A 9 -1.63 29.86 0.68
N ALA A 10 -2.13 28.75 1.21
CA ALA A 10 -3.55 28.48 1.32
C ALA A 10 -3.88 27.54 2.49
N ILE A 11 -5.06 27.73 3.07
CA ILE A 11 -5.65 26.89 4.11
C ILE A 11 -6.95 26.32 3.57
N ARG A 12 -7.14 25.00 3.68
CA ARG A 12 -8.42 24.34 3.40
C ARG A 12 -9.03 23.82 4.69
N HIS A 13 -10.33 23.98 4.84
CA HIS A 13 -11.10 23.49 5.98
C HIS A 13 -11.92 22.28 5.54
N TYR A 14 -11.82 21.21 6.32
CA TYR A 14 -12.58 19.99 6.12
C TYR A 14 -13.35 19.64 7.40
N THR A 15 -14.58 19.18 7.24
CA THR A 15 -15.23 18.35 8.27
C THR A 15 -14.47 17.04 8.43
N LEU A 16 -14.68 16.32 9.55
CA LEU A 16 -14.04 15.02 9.77
C LEU A 16 -14.34 14.02 8.66
N GLY A 17 -15.59 13.98 8.17
CA GLY A 17 -15.99 13.09 7.08
C GLY A 17 -15.37 13.48 5.73
N GLU A 18 -15.21 14.77 5.44
CA GLU A 18 -14.49 15.21 4.24
C GLU A 18 -13.00 14.90 4.32
N PHE A 19 -12.38 15.11 5.48
CA PHE A 19 -10.97 14.79 5.67
C PHE A 19 -10.70 13.29 5.54
N ALA A 20 -11.58 12.44 6.08
CA ALA A 20 -11.48 10.99 5.91
C ALA A 20 -11.53 10.57 4.43
N ARG A 21 -12.42 11.20 3.63
CA ARG A 21 -12.51 10.95 2.17
C ARG A 21 -11.30 11.46 1.41
N GLU A 22 -10.77 12.62 1.79
CA GLU A 22 -9.54 13.19 1.21
C GLU A 22 -8.34 12.28 1.49
N GLN A 23 -8.20 11.81 2.73
CA GLN A 23 -7.20 10.85 3.16
C GLN A 23 -7.30 9.53 2.39
N GLU A 24 -8.51 8.96 2.28
CA GLU A 24 -8.74 7.73 1.52
C GLU A 24 -8.35 7.91 0.05
N SER A 25 -8.74 9.03 -0.57
CA SER A 25 -8.44 9.34 -1.97
C SER A 25 -6.94 9.53 -2.19
N SER A 26 -6.27 10.27 -1.31
CA SER A 26 -4.83 10.47 -1.33
C SER A 26 -4.08 9.14 -1.17
N HIS A 27 -4.47 8.32 -0.20
CA HIS A 27 -3.88 7.00 0.01
C HIS A 27 -4.05 6.09 -1.21
N LYS A 28 -5.25 6.04 -1.80
CA LYS A 28 -5.51 5.29 -3.04
C LYS A 28 -4.63 5.78 -4.18
N HIS A 29 -4.43 7.09 -4.32
CA HIS A 29 -3.57 7.67 -5.35
C HIS A 29 -2.11 7.26 -5.18
N VAL A 30 -1.57 7.40 -3.97
CA VAL A 30 -0.18 7.00 -3.64
C VAL A 30 0.02 5.51 -3.89
N LEU A 31 -0.91 4.67 -3.43
CA LEU A 31 -0.84 3.22 -3.64
C LEU A 31 -0.85 2.87 -5.13
N ARG A 32 -1.73 3.51 -5.92
CA ARG A 32 -1.77 3.30 -7.38
C ARG A 32 -0.47 3.72 -8.06
N GLN A 33 0.10 4.86 -7.69
CA GLN A 33 1.38 5.30 -8.24
C GLN A 33 2.50 4.31 -7.90
N HIS A 34 2.56 3.81 -6.67
CA HIS A 34 3.52 2.80 -6.26
C HIS A 34 3.38 1.51 -7.07
N LEU A 35 2.15 1.01 -7.21
CA LEU A 35 1.87 -0.19 -8.01
C LEU A 35 2.26 -0.02 -9.49
N ARG A 36 2.02 1.16 -10.08
CA ARG A 36 2.49 1.47 -11.45
C ARG A 36 4.00 1.39 -11.55
N GLN A 37 4.71 1.96 -10.58
CA GLN A 37 6.17 1.90 -10.54
C GLN A 37 6.70 0.47 -10.39
N GLU A 38 6.12 -0.33 -9.50
CA GLU A 38 6.51 -1.73 -9.33
C GLU A 38 6.26 -2.56 -10.60
N LYS A 39 5.14 -2.31 -11.30
CA LYS A 39 4.86 -2.97 -12.58
C LYS A 39 5.83 -2.57 -13.68
N LEU A 40 6.16 -1.29 -13.77
CA LEU A 40 7.17 -0.80 -14.70
C LEU A 40 8.51 -1.50 -14.43
N ASN A 41 8.94 -1.52 -13.17
CA ASN A 41 10.18 -2.19 -12.76
C ASN A 41 10.16 -3.68 -13.10
N ALA A 42 9.05 -4.38 -12.84
CA ALA A 42 8.90 -5.79 -13.18
C ALA A 42 8.95 -6.04 -14.71
N ARG A 43 8.40 -5.12 -15.52
CA ARG A 43 8.47 -5.22 -16.99
C ARG A 43 9.90 -4.98 -17.49
N LYS A 44 10.59 -3.97 -16.97
CA LYS A 44 12.01 -3.71 -17.28
C LYS A 44 12.88 -4.91 -16.90
N LEU A 45 12.68 -5.46 -15.70
CA LEU A 45 13.44 -6.61 -15.20
C LEU A 45 13.27 -7.86 -16.10
N LYS A 46 12.06 -8.09 -16.63
CA LYS A 46 11.82 -9.19 -17.58
C LYS A 46 12.57 -9.00 -18.89
N LEU A 47 12.60 -7.77 -19.42
CA LEU A 47 13.29 -7.45 -20.67
C LEU A 47 14.82 -7.57 -20.51
N THR A 48 15.36 -7.09 -19.39
CA THR A 48 16.79 -7.11 -19.10
C THR A 48 17.30 -8.46 -18.57
N ARG A 49 16.49 -9.53 -18.65
CA ARG A 49 16.79 -10.85 -18.07
C ARG A 49 17.29 -10.75 -16.63
N ASN A 50 16.47 -10.16 -15.77
CA ASN A 50 16.79 -9.83 -14.39
C ASN A 50 17.98 -8.87 -14.21
N GLY A 51 18.11 -7.89 -15.10
CA GLY A 51 19.20 -6.91 -15.07
C GLY A 51 20.56 -7.44 -15.52
N THR A 52 20.60 -8.62 -16.16
CA THR A 52 21.86 -9.23 -16.66
C THR A 52 22.17 -8.87 -18.10
N VAL A 53 21.21 -8.28 -18.82
CA VAL A 53 21.33 -7.89 -20.22
C VAL A 53 20.81 -6.46 -20.37
N ASP A 54 21.59 -5.62 -21.04
CA ASP A 54 21.11 -4.29 -21.39
C ASP A 54 20.11 -4.37 -22.56
N CYS A 55 19.03 -3.60 -22.47
CA CYS A 55 17.91 -3.66 -23.40
C CYS A 55 17.35 -2.25 -23.62
N PRO A 56 17.59 -1.62 -24.78
CA PRO A 56 17.11 -0.27 -25.09
C PRO A 56 15.59 -0.12 -24.95
N GLU A 57 14.83 -1.18 -25.27
CA GLU A 57 13.39 -1.22 -25.09
C GLU A 57 12.99 -1.08 -23.62
N ALA A 58 13.81 -1.58 -22.67
CA ALA A 58 13.55 -1.42 -21.24
C ALA A 58 13.79 0.02 -20.76
N GLU A 59 14.74 0.74 -21.37
CA GLU A 59 15.02 2.14 -21.06
C GLU A 59 13.89 3.06 -21.50
N LEU A 60 13.34 2.81 -22.70
CA LEU A 60 12.23 3.59 -23.27
C LEU A 60 10.89 3.41 -22.54
N LEU A 61 10.72 2.35 -21.75
CA LEU A 61 9.49 2.15 -20.98
C LEU A 61 9.34 3.19 -19.86
N THR A 62 8.16 3.80 -19.83
CA THR A 62 7.75 4.83 -18.87
C THR A 62 6.49 4.40 -18.11
N LEU A 63 6.05 5.23 -17.16
CA LEU A 63 4.82 4.96 -16.40
C LEU A 63 3.57 5.00 -17.30
N ASP A 64 3.61 5.71 -18.42
CA ASP A 64 2.48 5.82 -19.36
C ASP A 64 2.22 4.51 -20.11
N ASP A 65 3.21 3.61 -20.14
CA ASP A 65 3.09 2.26 -20.72
C ASP A 65 2.41 1.25 -19.79
N ILE A 66 2.00 1.67 -18.59
CA ILE A 66 1.32 0.85 -17.58
C ILE A 66 -0.15 1.26 -17.49
N SER A 67 -1.05 0.39 -17.95
CA SER A 67 -2.49 0.66 -17.91
C SER A 67 -3.06 0.53 -16.48
N ASP A 68 -4.15 1.24 -16.18
CA ASP A 68 -4.83 1.09 -14.88
C ASP A 68 -5.50 -0.28 -14.70
N GLU A 69 -5.96 -0.90 -15.80
CA GLU A 69 -6.51 -2.26 -15.81
C GLU A 69 -5.50 -3.30 -15.33
N ASP A 70 -4.21 -3.02 -15.51
CA ASP A 70 -3.16 -3.88 -14.99
C ASP A 70 -3.08 -3.80 -13.46
N LEU A 71 -3.39 -2.65 -12.85
CA LEU A 71 -3.29 -2.45 -11.41
C LEU A 71 -4.39 -3.16 -10.63
N ASP A 72 -5.51 -3.46 -11.30
CA ASP A 72 -6.65 -4.09 -10.66
C ASP A 72 -6.44 -5.59 -10.43
N PRO A 73 -7.06 -6.16 -9.38
CA PRO A 73 -7.01 -7.60 -9.14
C PRO A 73 -7.50 -8.38 -10.36
N LEU A 74 -6.67 -9.31 -10.83
CA LEU A 74 -7.01 -10.11 -12.00
C LEU A 74 -8.30 -10.91 -11.76
N PRO A 75 -9.27 -10.88 -12.71
CA PRO A 75 -10.44 -11.72 -12.65
C PRO A 75 -10.07 -13.20 -12.51
N THR A 76 -10.89 -13.98 -11.80
CA THR A 76 -10.62 -15.40 -11.53
C THR A 76 -10.32 -16.21 -12.80
N LYS A 77 -10.99 -15.89 -13.91
CA LYS A 77 -10.74 -16.50 -15.22
C LYS A 77 -9.31 -16.25 -15.72
N ARG A 78 -8.84 -14.99 -15.69
CA ARG A 78 -7.47 -14.61 -16.09
C ARG A 78 -6.44 -15.23 -15.16
N ARG A 79 -6.64 -15.19 -13.83
CA ARG A 79 -5.73 -15.84 -12.86
C ARG A 79 -5.56 -17.32 -13.14
N ARG A 80 -6.66 -18.07 -13.34
CA ARG A 80 -6.60 -19.51 -13.66
C ARG A 80 -5.92 -19.78 -15.00
N ALA A 81 -6.13 -18.93 -16.00
CA ALA A 81 -5.46 -19.07 -17.30
C ALA A 81 -3.94 -18.92 -17.17
N LEU A 82 -3.46 -17.92 -16.43
CA LEU A 82 -2.03 -17.72 -16.15
C LEU A 82 -1.42 -18.91 -15.41
N LEU A 83 -2.08 -19.38 -14.34
CA LEU A 83 -1.60 -20.54 -13.58
C LEU A 83 -1.46 -21.79 -14.48
N ARG A 84 -2.47 -22.06 -15.32
CA ARG A 84 -2.42 -23.19 -16.27
C ARG A 84 -1.32 -23.02 -17.32
N ALA A 85 -1.11 -21.82 -17.84
CA ALA A 85 -0.04 -21.54 -18.79
C ALA A 85 1.36 -21.76 -18.16
N SER A 86 1.48 -21.59 -16.84
CA SER A 86 2.68 -21.93 -16.07
C SER A 86 2.75 -23.40 -15.62
N GLY A 87 1.89 -24.28 -16.14
CA GLY A 87 1.87 -25.71 -15.81
C GLY A 87 1.10 -26.06 -14.54
N ILE A 88 0.49 -25.10 -13.85
CA ILE A 88 -0.28 -25.32 -12.62
C ILE A 88 -1.74 -25.59 -12.99
N ALA A 89 -2.05 -26.86 -13.23
CA ALA A 89 -3.41 -27.30 -13.57
C ALA A 89 -4.36 -27.34 -12.34
N ARG A 90 -3.82 -27.65 -11.16
CA ARG A 90 -4.57 -27.73 -9.89
C ARG A 90 -3.72 -27.13 -8.77
N ILE A 91 -4.37 -26.41 -7.88
CA ILE A 91 -3.75 -25.91 -6.63
C ILE A 91 -3.84 -27.04 -5.61
N ASP A 92 -2.73 -27.35 -4.95
CA ASP A 92 -2.68 -28.38 -3.92
C ASP A 92 -3.62 -28.03 -2.75
N ALA A 93 -4.36 -29.04 -2.27
CA ALA A 93 -5.38 -28.81 -1.24
C ALA A 93 -4.77 -28.49 0.13
N ARG A 94 -3.58 -29.04 0.43
CA ARG A 94 -2.86 -28.80 1.68
C ARG A 94 -2.27 -27.39 1.68
N GLU A 95 -1.56 -27.00 0.62
CA GLU A 95 -1.05 -25.62 0.47
C GLU A 95 -2.18 -24.59 0.54
N LYS A 96 -3.32 -24.88 -0.11
CA LYS A 96 -4.50 -24.01 -0.04
C LYS A 96 -5.02 -23.88 1.40
N ALA A 97 -4.94 -24.94 2.22
CA ALA A 97 -5.37 -24.91 3.61
C ALA A 97 -4.37 -24.13 4.48
N GLU A 98 -3.07 -24.35 4.31
CA GLU A 98 -2.01 -23.60 4.98
C GLU A 98 -2.11 -22.10 4.68
N LEU A 99 -2.31 -21.71 3.42
CA LEU A 99 -2.52 -20.31 3.04
C LEU A 99 -3.79 -19.71 3.67
N ARG A 100 -4.85 -20.50 3.86
CA ARG A 100 -6.04 -20.05 4.60
C ARG A 100 -5.71 -19.83 6.07
N ALA A 101 -5.01 -20.76 6.70
CA ALA A 101 -4.57 -20.63 8.09
C ALA A 101 -3.67 -19.41 8.30
N ILE A 102 -2.75 -19.10 7.36
CA ILE A 102 -1.92 -17.90 7.42
C ILE A 102 -2.76 -16.62 7.33
N ARG A 103 -3.77 -16.56 6.44
CA ARG A 103 -4.67 -15.39 6.35
C ARG A 103 -5.45 -15.20 7.64
N LEU A 104 -6.07 -16.27 8.15
CA LEU A 104 -6.82 -16.24 9.40
C LEU A 104 -5.93 -15.83 10.57
N SER A 105 -4.73 -16.41 10.66
CA SER A 105 -3.75 -16.03 11.67
C SER A 105 -3.39 -14.56 11.58
N ARG A 106 -3.24 -13.97 10.39
CA ARG A 106 -2.99 -12.53 10.21
C ARG A 106 -4.17 -11.64 10.58
N GLU A 107 -5.39 -12.14 10.42
CA GLU A 107 -6.61 -11.47 10.87
C GLU A 107 -6.72 -11.54 12.41
N GLU A 108 -6.33 -12.67 13.01
CA GLU A 108 -6.33 -12.89 14.46
C GLU A 108 -5.17 -12.20 15.19
N CYS A 109 -3.99 -12.11 14.57
CA CYS A 109 -2.79 -11.52 15.16
C CYS A 109 -2.55 -10.06 14.75
N GLY A 110 -3.56 -9.39 14.20
CA GLY A 110 -3.59 -7.94 14.01
C GLY A 110 -4.03 -7.21 15.29
N CYS A 111 -3.44 -6.04 15.57
CA CYS A 111 -3.96 -5.14 16.61
C CYS A 111 -4.77 -4.02 15.95
N ASP A 112 -5.98 -3.71 16.43
CA ASP A 112 -6.74 -2.52 16.04
C ASP A 112 -6.18 -1.23 16.69
N CYS A 113 -4.96 -1.28 17.23
CA CYS A 113 -4.34 -0.13 17.87
C CYS A 113 -4.08 0.95 16.82
N ARG A 114 -4.61 2.15 17.07
CA ARG A 114 -4.61 3.26 16.10
C ARG A 114 -3.27 4.01 16.02
N PHE A 115 -2.31 3.72 16.90
CA PHE A 115 -1.07 4.51 17.01
C PHE A 115 0.16 3.66 17.35
N TYR A 116 0.11 2.96 18.48
CA TYR A 116 1.14 2.04 18.94
C TYR A 116 0.45 0.88 19.65
N CYS A 117 0.97 -0.35 19.50
CA CYS A 117 0.46 -1.47 20.27
C CYS A 117 1.01 -1.34 21.73
N ASP A 118 0.15 -1.00 22.70
CA ASP A 118 0.52 -0.86 24.12
C ASP A 118 1.14 -2.16 24.66
N PRO A 119 2.36 -2.15 25.23
CA PRO A 119 3.02 -3.31 25.83
C PRO A 119 2.21 -4.06 26.89
N ARG A 120 1.28 -3.38 27.56
CA ARG A 120 0.46 -3.95 28.65
C ARG A 120 -0.91 -4.42 28.19
N HIS A 121 -1.44 -3.89 27.09
CA HIS A 121 -2.85 -4.12 26.70
C HIS A 121 -3.02 -4.73 25.30
N CYS A 122 -2.00 -4.68 24.44
CA CYS A 122 -2.11 -5.20 23.10
C CYS A 122 -1.51 -6.62 22.99
N GLY A 123 -2.32 -7.58 22.50
CA GLY A 123 -1.90 -8.96 22.27
C GLY A 123 -0.68 -9.10 21.36
N CYS A 124 -0.53 -8.26 20.31
CA CYS A 124 0.66 -8.27 19.45
C CYS A 124 1.94 -7.86 20.19
N SER A 125 1.83 -6.94 21.15
CA SER A 125 2.97 -6.46 21.93
C SER A 125 3.35 -7.45 23.04
N GLN A 126 2.33 -8.03 23.70
CA GLN A 126 2.51 -9.10 24.68
C GLN A 126 3.09 -10.39 24.05
N ALA A 127 2.74 -10.67 22.79
CA ALA A 127 3.27 -11.80 22.02
C ALA A 127 4.66 -11.53 21.41
N GLY A 128 5.25 -10.34 21.62
CA GLY A 128 6.59 -10.02 21.11
C GLY A 128 6.66 -9.87 19.58
N ILE A 129 5.55 -9.60 18.90
CA ILE A 129 5.44 -9.51 17.44
C ILE A 129 5.88 -8.10 16.94
N ASN A 130 6.29 -7.20 17.83
CA ASN A 130 6.71 -5.84 17.50
C ASN A 130 7.86 -5.83 16.47
N LEU A 131 7.57 -5.33 15.26
CA LEU A 131 8.61 -4.97 14.28
C LEU A 131 9.44 -3.79 14.84
N LYS A 132 10.69 -3.64 14.38
CA LYS A 132 11.68 -2.65 14.89
C LYS A 132 11.20 -1.18 14.90
N SER A 133 10.10 -0.87 14.21
CA SER A 133 9.33 0.37 14.33
C SER A 133 8.00 0.04 15.03
N GLN A 134 7.78 0.57 16.23
CA GLN A 134 6.57 0.42 17.05
C GLN A 134 5.32 1.10 16.44
N THR A 135 5.16 1.04 15.12
CA THR A 135 4.12 1.71 14.35
C THR A 135 3.39 0.69 13.49
N CYS A 136 2.08 0.60 13.67
CA CYS A 136 1.21 -0.27 12.90
C CYS A 136 1.17 0.21 11.44
N PRO A 137 1.40 -0.66 10.45
CA PRO A 137 1.33 -0.28 9.04
C PRO A 137 -0.13 -0.03 8.66
N GLY A 138 -0.54 1.25 8.56
CA GLY A 138 -1.84 1.59 7.99
C GLY A 138 -2.57 2.81 8.55
N VAL A 139 -2.00 3.62 9.46
CA VAL A 139 -2.76 4.74 10.06
C VAL A 139 -2.14 6.09 9.74
N SER A 140 -2.93 6.94 9.11
CA SER A 140 -2.72 8.36 9.00
C SER A 140 -3.12 9.08 10.30
N HIS A 141 -2.26 9.98 10.75
CA HIS A 141 -2.36 10.66 12.04
C HIS A 141 -3.67 11.47 12.20
N PRO A 142 -4.41 11.36 13.31
CA PRO A 142 -5.43 12.36 13.67
C PRO A 142 -4.77 13.58 14.33
N ALA A 143 -5.33 14.75 14.06
CA ALA A 143 -4.88 16.05 14.56
C ALA A 143 -5.15 16.21 16.06
N PRO A 144 -4.36 17.03 16.79
CA PRO A 144 -4.56 17.31 18.21
C PRO A 144 -5.89 18.01 18.47
N GLU A 145 -6.45 17.73 19.65
CA GLU A 145 -7.77 18.18 20.08
C GLU A 145 -7.91 19.71 20.04
N GLY A 146 -8.76 20.15 19.13
CA GLY A 146 -9.20 21.52 18.88
C GLY A 146 -10.52 21.46 18.11
N PRO A 147 -11.26 22.57 17.96
CA PRO A 147 -12.62 22.58 17.40
C PRO A 147 -12.67 21.88 16.03
N PRO A 148 -13.82 21.29 15.63
CA PRO A 148 -13.93 20.27 14.57
C PRO A 148 -13.73 20.85 13.16
N SER A 149 -12.54 21.36 12.87
CA SER A 149 -12.10 21.74 11.54
C SER A 149 -10.68 21.23 11.34
N CYS A 150 -10.51 20.19 10.54
CA CYS A 150 -9.20 19.77 10.10
C CYS A 150 -8.71 20.79 9.06
N ARG A 151 -7.67 21.55 9.40
CA ARG A 151 -7.00 22.47 8.48
C ARG A 151 -5.87 21.72 7.77
N VAL A 152 -5.95 21.62 6.45
CA VAL A 152 -4.84 21.11 5.62
C VAL A 152 -4.15 22.30 4.95
N TYR A 153 -2.85 22.40 5.14
CA TYR A 153 -2.01 23.46 4.58
C TYR A 153 -1.36 22.95 3.29
N LEU A 154 -1.60 23.63 2.17
CA LEU A 154 -1.01 23.24 0.88
C LEU A 154 0.38 23.85 0.70
N PRO A 155 1.37 23.10 0.17
CA PRO A 155 2.69 23.64 -0.13
C PRO A 155 2.59 24.69 -1.25
N GLY A 156 3.18 25.87 -1.02
CA GLY A 156 3.27 26.91 -2.04
C GLY A 156 4.24 26.49 -3.15
N ARG A 157 3.77 26.55 -4.40
CA ARG A 157 4.66 26.50 -5.57
C ARG A 157 5.37 27.86 -5.66
N PHE A 158 6.70 27.84 -5.68
CA PHE A 158 7.51 28.93 -6.24
C PHE A 158 7.75 28.65 -7.72
#